data_AF-A0A954LD03-F1
#
_entry.id   AF-A0A954LD03-F1
#
_cell.length_a   1.000
_cell.length_b   1.000
_cell.length_c   1.000
_cell.angle_alpha   90.00
_cell.angle_beta   90.00
_cell.angle_gamma   90.00
#
_symmetry.space_group_name_H-M   'P 1'
#
loop_
_entity.id
_entity.type
_entity.pdbx_description
1 polymer ?
#
loop_
_entity_poly.entity_id
_entity_poly.type
_entity_poly.pdbx_seq_one_letter_code
_entity_poly.pdbx_strand_id
1 'polypeptide(L)'
;MDELFDLEADPEEKHNLIDAPEHAALVAAMRQKLYNQLKTTGGLNIPLGFKRNHGSNRRNPSGHPRSEFPDAMISPAGQNHGR
;
A
#
# COMPACT_ATOMS: atom_id res chain seq x y z
N MET A 1 1.92 -0.76 1.00
CA MET A 1 0.96 -1.34 1.96
C MET A 1 -0.28 -1.59 1.15
N ASP A 2 -0.86 -2.78 1.26
CA ASP A 2 -2.14 -3.07 0.61
C ASP A 2 -3.25 -2.84 1.63
N GLU A 3 -4.47 -2.64 1.14
CA GLU A 3 -5.63 -2.33 1.97
C GLU A 3 -6.84 -3.12 1.47
N LEU A 4 -7.70 -3.55 2.39
CA LEU A 4 -8.97 -4.19 2.10
C LEU A 4 -10.03 -3.60 3.05
N PHE A 5 -11.12 -3.07 2.51
CA PHE A 5 -12.21 -2.49 3.28
C PHE A 5 -13.53 -3.15 2.89
N ASP A 6 -14.39 -3.35 3.88
CA ASP A 6 -15.80 -3.67 3.66
C ASP A 6 -16.57 -2.36 3.54
N LEU A 7 -16.91 -1.95 2.32
CA LEU A 7 -17.58 -0.67 2.09
C LEU A 7 -19.04 -0.66 2.57
N GLU A 8 -19.67 -1.82 2.78
CA GLU A 8 -21.04 -1.90 3.28
C GLU A 8 -21.06 -1.72 4.80
N ALA A 9 -20.14 -2.39 5.50
CA ALA A 9 -20.02 -2.31 6.96
C ALA A 9 -19.19 -1.10 7.45
N ASP A 10 -18.24 -0.63 6.64
CA ASP A 10 -17.29 0.44 6.96
C ASP A 10 -17.18 1.46 5.81
N PRO A 11 -18.26 2.23 5.54
CA PRO A 11 -18.31 3.20 4.44
C PRO A 11 -17.33 4.38 4.59
N GLU A 12 -16.73 4.55 5.78
CA GLU A 12 -15.73 5.58 6.05
C GLU A 12 -14.29 5.04 6.00
N GLU A 13 -14.09 3.78 5.60
CA GLU A 13 -12.78 3.13 5.38
C GLU A 13 -11.83 3.24 6.60
N LYS A 14 -12.36 3.07 7.80
CA LYS A 14 -11.61 3.21 9.06
C LYS A 14 -10.92 1.91 9.47
N HIS A 15 -11.36 0.77 8.97
CA HIS A 15 -10.96 -0.56 9.42
C HIS A 15 -10.35 -1.36 8.27
N ASN A 16 -9.02 -1.32 8.18
CA ASN A 16 -8.30 -2.12 7.18
C ASN A 16 -8.30 -3.61 7.59
N LEU A 17 -8.88 -4.44 6.73
CA LEU A 17 -9.05 -5.89 6.89
C LEU A 17 -7.96 -6.71 6.20
N ILE A 18 -6.92 -6.06 5.64
CA ILE A 18 -5.92 -6.72 4.79
C ILE A 18 -5.17 -7.87 5.50
N ASP A 19 -4.96 -7.76 6.82
CA ASP A 19 -4.21 -8.71 7.63
C ASP A 19 -5.10 -9.73 8.36
N ALA A 20 -6.43 -9.62 8.23
CA ALA A 20 -7.37 -10.55 8.87
C ALA A 20 -7.31 -11.93 8.17
N PRO A 21 -6.95 -13.02 8.87
CA PRO A 21 -6.72 -14.33 8.25
C PRO A 21 -7.93 -14.91 7.53
N GLU A 22 -9.15 -14.58 7.98
CA GLU A 22 -10.42 -14.94 7.34
C GLU A 22 -10.57 -14.39 5.91
N HIS A 23 -9.87 -13.29 5.58
CA HIS A 23 -9.94 -12.65 4.27
C HIS A 23 -8.75 -13.00 3.36
N ALA A 24 -7.81 -13.84 3.79
CA ALA A 24 -6.58 -14.15 3.04
C ALA A 24 -6.86 -14.66 1.61
N ALA A 25 -7.86 -15.54 1.44
CA ALA A 25 -8.25 -16.06 0.13
C ALA A 25 -8.85 -14.98 -0.78
N LEU A 26 -9.68 -14.08 -0.22
CA LEU A 26 -10.27 -12.96 -0.94
C LEU A 26 -9.17 -11.98 -1.40
N VAL A 27 -8.24 -11.64 -0.51
CA VAL A 27 -7.09 -10.77 -0.82
C VAL A 27 -6.28 -11.35 -1.98
N ALA A 28 -5.97 -12.65 -1.95
CA ALA A 28 -5.24 -13.31 -3.04
C ALA A 28 -5.99 -13.23 -4.38
N ALA A 29 -7.31 -13.46 -4.37
CA ALA A 29 -8.14 -13.36 -5.56
C ALA A 29 -8.20 -11.92 -6.11
N MET A 30 -8.35 -10.91 -5.24
CA MET A 30 -8.40 -9.50 -5.63
C MET A 30 -7.06 -9.02 -6.19
N ARG A 31 -5.92 -9.42 -5.59
CA ARG A 31 -4.59 -9.15 -6.13
C ARG A 31 -4.42 -9.71 -7.54
N GLN A 32 -4.85 -10.95 -7.76
CA GLN A 32 -4.79 -11.57 -9.09
C GLN A 32 -5.65 -10.81 -10.11
N LYS A 33 -6.87 -10.40 -9.71
CA LYS A 33 -7.77 -9.60 -10.56
C LYS A 33 -7.14 -8.24 -10.91
N LEU A 34 -6.61 -7.52 -9.93
CA LEU A 34 -5.95 -6.23 -10.12
C LEU A 34 -4.75 -6.37 -11.06
N TYR A 35 -3.89 -7.36 -10.82
CA TYR A 35 -2.73 -7.63 -11.68
C TYR A 35 -3.16 -7.87 -13.14
N ASN A 36 -4.19 -8.70 -13.35
CA ASN A 36 -4.70 -8.98 -14.70
C ASN A 36 -5.24 -7.71 -15.38
N GLN A 37 -5.96 -6.85 -14.64
CA GLN A 37 -6.46 -5.57 -15.17
C GLN A 37 -5.32 -4.62 -15.54
N LEU A 38 -4.30 -4.48 -14.69
CA LEU A 38 -3.12 -3.67 -14.99
C LEU A 38 -2.37 -4.22 -16.21
N LYS A 39 -2.25 -5.55 -16.32
CA LYS A 39 -1.60 -6.20 -17.45
C LYS A 39 -2.34 -5.94 -18.77
N THR A 40 -3.66 -6.09 -18.79
CA THR A 40 -4.45 -5.93 -20.02
C THR A 40 -4.56 -4.49 -20.48
N THR A 41 -4.54 -3.54 -19.54
CA THR A 41 -4.60 -2.10 -19.85
C THR A 41 -3.23 -1.47 -20.13
N GLY A 42 -2.14 -2.24 -19.99
CA GLY A 42 -0.77 -1.71 -20.07
C GLY A 42 -0.34 -0.91 -18.83
N GLY A 43 -1.16 -0.88 -17.78
CA GLY A 43 -0.91 -0.19 -16.52
C GLY A 43 0.22 -0.78 -15.66
N LEU A 44 0.85 -1.87 -16.08
CA LEU A 44 2.08 -2.36 -15.44
C LEU A 44 3.30 -1.45 -15.67
N ASN A 45 3.24 -0.57 -16.67
CA ASN A 45 4.33 0.34 -16.99
C ASN A 45 3.95 1.78 -16.61
N ILE A 46 4.77 2.43 -15.78
CA ILE A 46 4.66 3.86 -15.50
C ILE A 46 5.69 4.59 -16.36
N PRO A 47 5.28 5.31 -17.42
CA PRO A 47 6.22 6.04 -18.26
C PRO A 47 6.84 7.19 -17.47
N LEU A 48 8.17 7.16 -17.35
CA LEU A 48 8.92 8.22 -16.69
C LEU A 48 9.24 9.33 -17.71
N GLY A 49 8.71 10.53 -17.47
CA GLY A 49 9.02 11.72 -18.25
C GLY A 49 10.27 12.45 -17.76
N PHE A 50 10.73 13.43 -18.53
CA PHE A 50 11.86 14.29 -18.14
C PHE A 50 11.54 15.06 -16.84
N LYS A 51 12.51 15.14 -15.92
CA LYS A 51 12.37 15.84 -14.64
C LYS A 51 12.27 17.35 -14.85
N ARG A 52 11.08 17.92 -14.67
CA ARG A 52 10.80 19.35 -14.88
C ARG A 52 11.11 20.26 -13.68
N ASN A 53 11.30 19.68 -12.48
CA ASN A 53 11.30 20.38 -11.19
C ASN A 53 12.16 19.61 -10.16
N HIS A 54 12.66 20.29 -9.13
CA HIS A 54 13.31 19.69 -7.95
C HIS A 54 12.39 18.81 -7.07
N GLY A 55 11.07 18.96 -7.17
CA GLY A 55 10.06 18.25 -6.36
C GLY A 55 9.78 18.97 -5.04
N SER A 56 8.65 18.65 -4.41
CA SER A 56 8.31 19.19 -3.08
C SER A 56 8.88 18.29 -1.98
N ASN A 57 10.12 18.56 -1.58
CA ASN A 57 10.83 17.81 -0.54
C ASN A 57 10.84 18.50 0.83
N ARG A 58 10.30 19.72 0.93
CA ARG A 58 10.25 20.50 2.17
C ARG A 58 9.01 20.10 2.98
N ARG A 59 9.14 20.07 4.30
CA ARG A 59 8.02 19.86 5.25
C ARG A 59 7.82 21.12 6.09
N ASN A 60 6.57 21.36 6.51
CA ASN A 60 6.26 22.46 7.43
C ASN A 60 6.88 22.16 8.81
N PRO A 61 7.73 23.03 9.37
CA PRO A 61 8.31 22.81 10.70
C PRO A 61 7.28 22.76 11.83
N SER A 62 6.09 23.34 11.67
CA SER A 62 4.98 23.25 12.64
C SER A 62 3.94 22.17 12.30
N GLY A 63 4.23 21.31 11.32
CA GLY A 63 3.33 20.21 10.93
C GLY A 63 3.25 19.11 12.00
N HIS A 64 2.19 18.31 11.93
CA HIS A 64 2.05 17.13 12.79
C HIS A 64 3.21 16.13 12.57
N PRO A 65 3.64 15.43 13.64
CA PRO A 65 4.66 14.39 13.51
C PRO A 65 4.15 13.27 12.59
N ARG A 66 5.09 12.54 12.00
CA ARG A 66 4.76 11.34 11.22
C ARG A 66 4.19 10.28 12.16
N SER A 67 3.11 9.62 11.75
CA SER A 67 2.61 8.44 12.45
C SER A 67 3.66 7.34 12.52
N GLU A 68 3.59 6.53 13.57
CA GLU A 68 4.39 5.31 13.70
C GLU A 68 3.93 4.25 12.69
N PHE A 69 4.84 3.33 12.35
CA PHE A 69 4.49 2.20 11.50
C PHE A 69 3.79 1.13 12.34
N PRO A 70 2.75 0.45 11.80
CA PRO A 70 2.15 -0.69 12.47
C PRO A 70 3.16 -1.83 12.68
N ASP A 71 3.05 -2.57 13.78
CA ASP A 71 3.96 -3.66 14.14
C ASP A 71 4.08 -4.74 13.06
N ALA A 72 2.99 -5.07 12.37
CA ALA A 72 2.97 -6.02 11.26
C ALA A 72 3.93 -5.65 10.11
N MET A 73 4.38 -4.40 10.05
CA MET A 73 5.23 -3.86 9.00
C MET A 73 6.68 -3.67 9.43
N ILE A 74 6.94 -3.87 10.71
CA ILE A 74 8.28 -3.81 11.29
C ILE A 74 8.83 -5.23 11.30
N SER A 75 9.86 -5.46 10.50
CA SER A 75 10.58 -6.75 10.56
C SER A 75 11.26 -6.88 11.93
N PRO A 76 11.17 -8.04 12.61
CA PRO A 76 11.93 -8.27 13.83
C PRO A 76 13.42 -8.20 13.50
N ALA A 77 14.18 -7.45 14.31
CA ALA A 77 15.61 -7.24 14.11
C ALA A 77 16.33 -8.61 14.02
N GLY A 78 16.95 -8.89 12.87
CA GLY A 78 17.69 -10.13 12.63
C GLY A 78 17.29 -10.91 11.37
N GLN A 79 16.15 -10.61 10.74
CA GLN A 79 15.75 -11.28 9.49
C GLN A 79 16.16 -10.46 8.24
N ASN A 80 17.46 -10.22 8.08
CA ASN A 80 18.00 -9.88 6.77
C ASN A 80 17.93 -11.15 5.91
N HIS A 81 16.92 -11.26 5.05
CA HIS A 81 16.94 -12.24 3.98
C HIS A 81 17.98 -11.79 2.96
N GLY A 82 19.24 -12.12 3.22
CA GLY A 82 20.27 -12.06 2.21
C GLY A 82 19.92 -13.04 1.09
N ARG A 83 19.65 -12.50 -0.10
CA ARG A 83 19.95 -13.08 -1.42
C ARG A 83 19.61 -12.08 -2.52
#